data_AF-A0AAW3N407-F1
#
_entry.id   AF-A0AAW3N407-F1
#
_cell.length_a   1.000
_cell.length_b   1.000
_cell.length_c   1.000
_cell.angle_alpha   90.00
_cell.angle_beta   90.00
_cell.angle_gamma   90.00
#
_symmetry.space_group_name_H-M   'P 1'
#
loop_
_entity.id
_entity.type
_entity.pdbx_description
1 polymer ?
#
loop_
_entity_poly.entity_id
_entity_poly.type
_entity_poly.pdbx_seq_one_letter_code
_entity_poly.pdbx_strand_id
1 'polypeptide(L)'
;MHGLYGKANPQFPVGLKDLRAYVKTGAALPPAPLSVDDYSEVTNWPMDGNNQYGDCTMAAAAHSIQAWNAVVNRTDPVPSEPAVVTEYLKLTHGLDSGLVEANVLKTWRSAGLWGNKIVGYAPVNVHDLNQIKQAVHLFGLAYVGMQVPANAETQFDDGEA
;
A
#
# COMPACT_ATOMS: atom_id res chain seq x y z
N MET A 1 15.02 -14.37 -7.21
CA MET A 1 15.11 -13.40 -6.09
C MET A 1 13.76 -13.46 -5.40
N HIS A 2 13.63 -14.17 -4.29
CA HIS A 2 12.33 -14.32 -3.64
C HIS A 2 11.95 -13.06 -2.82
N GLY A 3 10.67 -12.67 -2.82
CA GLY A 3 10.15 -11.58 -2.01
C GLY A 3 9.95 -12.02 -0.56
N LEU A 4 10.48 -11.29 0.42
CA LEU A 4 10.20 -11.56 1.84
C LEU A 4 8.91 -10.82 2.24
N TYR A 5 7.89 -11.58 2.66
CA TYR A 5 6.62 -10.99 3.06
C TYR A 5 6.71 -10.27 4.40
N GLY A 6 5.77 -9.34 4.61
CA GLY A 6 5.50 -8.78 5.93
C GLY A 6 5.21 -9.89 6.94
N LYS A 7 5.90 -9.87 8.08
CA LYS A 7 5.84 -10.92 9.12
C LYS A 7 4.81 -10.64 10.22
N ALA A 8 4.09 -9.52 10.13
CA ALA A 8 3.12 -9.11 11.12
C ALA A 8 1.71 -9.60 10.79
N ASN A 9 0.94 -10.02 11.81
CA ASN A 9 -0.47 -10.34 11.64
C ASN A 9 -1.27 -9.10 11.22
N PRO A 10 -2.34 -9.26 10.40
CA PRO A 10 -3.20 -8.16 10.02
C PRO A 10 -3.88 -7.55 11.25
N GLN A 11 -3.90 -6.22 11.33
CA GLN A 11 -4.60 -5.48 12.39
C GLN A 11 -5.34 -4.30 11.79
N PHE A 12 -6.62 -4.17 12.14
CA PHE A 12 -7.42 -3.01 11.76
C PHE A 12 -7.15 -1.83 12.71
N PRO A 13 -7.12 -0.59 12.21
CA PRO A 13 -6.88 0.58 13.03
C PRO A 13 -8.01 0.79 14.06
N VAL A 14 -7.64 0.96 15.33
CA VAL A 14 -8.59 1.32 16.39
C VAL A 14 -9.07 2.75 16.18
N GLY A 15 -10.38 2.96 16.27
CA GLY A 15 -11.00 4.29 16.23
C GLY A 15 -11.31 4.84 14.84
N LEU A 16 -10.93 4.13 13.77
CA LEU A 16 -11.41 4.42 12.41
C LEU A 16 -12.59 3.52 12.06
N LYS A 17 -13.60 4.10 11.43
CA LYS A 17 -14.69 3.35 10.79
C LYS A 17 -14.29 2.97 9.36
N ASP A 18 -14.98 2.00 8.79
CA ASP A 18 -14.88 1.65 7.37
C ASP A 18 -15.18 2.87 6.45
N LEU A 19 -14.59 2.88 5.25
CA LEU A 19 -14.69 3.95 4.25
C LEU A 19 -16.12 4.46 4.04
N ARG A 20 -17.15 3.59 4.04
CA ARG A 20 -18.54 4.01 3.85
C ARG A 20 -19.05 4.95 4.94
N ALA A 21 -18.49 4.89 6.14
CA ALA A 21 -18.88 5.76 7.25
C ALA A 21 -18.48 7.23 7.04
N TYR A 22 -17.58 7.52 6.09
CA TYR A 22 -17.17 8.88 5.76
C TYR A 22 -17.91 9.46 4.55
N VAL A 23 -18.87 8.73 4.00
CA VAL A 23 -19.78 9.22 2.96
C VAL A 23 -20.89 10.04 3.63
N LYS A 24 -21.27 11.15 2.99
CA LYS A 24 -22.39 11.99 3.47
C LYS A 24 -23.63 11.14 3.69
N THR A 25 -24.31 11.34 4.82
CA THR A 25 -25.56 10.62 5.14
C THR A 25 -26.56 10.74 3.99
N GLY A 26 -27.07 9.58 3.53
CA GLY A 26 -27.99 9.49 2.40
C GLY A 26 -27.34 9.46 1.02
N ALA A 27 -26.01 9.59 0.92
CA ALA A 27 -25.26 9.41 -0.31
C ALA A 27 -24.61 8.01 -0.39
N ALA A 28 -24.18 7.63 -1.59
CA ALA A 28 -23.42 6.42 -1.86
C ALA A 28 -22.03 6.78 -2.41
N LEU A 29 -21.06 5.86 -2.27
CA LEU A 29 -19.82 5.94 -3.03
C LEU A 29 -20.15 5.90 -4.53
N PRO A 30 -19.47 6.70 -5.38
CA PRO A 30 -19.58 6.58 -6.83
C PRO A 30 -19.33 5.14 -7.27
N PRO A 31 -20.07 4.62 -8.27
CA PRO A 31 -19.77 3.28 -8.80
C PRO A 31 -18.37 3.26 -9.40
N ALA A 32 -17.63 2.17 -9.17
CA ALA A 32 -16.35 1.97 -9.85
C ALA A 32 -16.61 1.66 -11.34
N PRO A 33 -15.73 2.11 -12.26
CA PRO A 33 -15.80 1.73 -13.67
C PRO A 33 -15.54 0.23 -13.84
N LEU A 34 -15.81 -0.29 -15.04
CA LEU A 34 -15.58 -1.70 -15.38
C LEU A 34 -14.09 -2.09 -15.28
N SER A 35 -13.20 -1.15 -15.58
CA SER A 35 -11.75 -1.29 -15.47
C SER A 35 -11.10 0.07 -15.20
N VAL A 36 -9.94 0.02 -14.54
CA VAL A 36 -8.97 1.11 -14.38
C VAL A 36 -7.60 0.49 -14.64
N ASP A 37 -6.70 1.24 -15.26
CA ASP A 37 -5.30 0.86 -15.41
C ASP A 37 -4.41 2.06 -15.07
N ASP A 38 -4.14 2.21 -13.78
CA ASP A 38 -3.17 3.20 -13.27
C ASP A 38 -1.76 2.60 -13.21
N TYR A 39 -1.63 1.28 -13.41
CA TYR A 39 -0.39 0.54 -13.31
C TYR A 39 0.53 0.85 -14.49
N SER A 40 -0.02 0.87 -15.71
CA SER A 40 0.76 1.13 -16.94
C SER A 40 1.27 2.57 -17.07
N GLU A 41 0.75 3.48 -16.26
CA GLU A 41 1.21 4.87 -16.17
C GLU A 41 2.57 4.99 -15.42
N VAL A 42 2.98 3.94 -14.70
CA VAL A 42 4.28 3.87 -14.03
C VAL A 42 5.24 2.97 -14.83
N THR A 43 6.37 3.52 -15.24
CA THR A 43 7.31 2.82 -16.15
C THR A 43 8.08 1.68 -15.50
N ASN A 44 8.31 1.75 -14.17
CA ASN A 44 9.08 0.76 -13.45
C ASN A 44 8.66 0.67 -12.00
N TRP A 45 8.43 -0.55 -11.52
CA TRP A 45 8.10 -0.88 -10.14
C TRP A 45 9.31 -1.55 -9.46
N PRO A 46 10.13 -0.80 -8.71
CA PRO A 46 11.31 -1.37 -8.05
C PRO A 46 10.93 -2.31 -6.89
N MET A 47 11.82 -3.24 -6.55
CA MET A 47 11.61 -4.13 -5.40
C MET A 47 11.65 -3.40 -4.05
N ASP A 48 12.32 -2.24 -3.99
CA ASP A 48 12.42 -1.38 -2.81
C ASP A 48 12.86 -2.11 -1.53
N GLY A 49 13.71 -3.14 -1.65
CA GLY A 49 14.23 -3.92 -0.53
C GLY A 49 13.38 -5.13 -0.13
N ASN A 50 12.18 -5.29 -0.70
CA ASN A 50 11.22 -6.34 -0.33
C ASN A 50 11.62 -7.74 -0.81
N ASN A 51 12.76 -7.89 -1.49
CA ASN A 51 13.43 -9.15 -1.77
C ASN A 51 14.48 -9.55 -0.72
N GLN A 52 14.76 -8.68 0.26
CA GLN A 52 15.77 -8.86 1.30
C GLN A 52 15.23 -8.63 2.71
N TYR A 53 14.14 -7.88 2.85
CA TYR A 53 13.47 -7.55 4.11
C TYR A 53 11.97 -7.81 4.01
N GLY A 54 11.32 -8.08 5.15
CA GLY A 54 9.86 -8.17 5.27
C GLY A 54 9.18 -6.79 5.24
N ASP A 55 9.63 -5.89 4.37
CA ASP A 55 9.28 -4.47 4.36
C ASP A 55 8.17 -4.10 3.37
N CYS A 56 7.37 -5.08 2.93
CA CYS A 56 6.32 -4.93 1.91
C CYS A 56 5.42 -3.69 2.10
N THR A 57 5.10 -3.31 3.34
CA THR A 57 4.35 -2.09 3.65
C THR A 57 5.11 -0.81 3.23
N MET A 58 6.41 -0.74 3.45
CA MET A 58 7.23 0.41 3.08
C MET A 58 7.44 0.47 1.57
N ALA A 59 7.64 -0.67 0.91
CA ALA A 59 7.63 -0.76 -0.56
C ALA A 59 6.28 -0.28 -1.14
N ALA A 60 5.16 -0.78 -0.61
CA ALA A 60 3.83 -0.32 -1.03
C ALA A 60 3.60 1.18 -0.80
N ALA A 61 4.20 1.77 0.24
CA ALA A 61 4.12 3.22 0.48
C ALA A 61 4.92 4.02 -0.56
N ALA A 62 6.11 3.56 -0.93
CA ALA A 62 6.90 4.15 -2.01
C ALA A 62 6.17 4.05 -3.37
N HIS A 63 5.64 2.86 -3.67
CA HIS A 63 4.83 2.58 -4.86
C HIS A 63 3.55 3.42 -4.91
N SER A 64 2.92 3.70 -3.76
CA SER A 64 1.75 4.58 -3.69
C SER A 64 2.07 6.00 -4.17
N ILE A 65 3.25 6.53 -3.83
CA ILE A 65 3.70 7.85 -4.30
C ILE A 65 3.94 7.82 -5.83
N GLN A 66 4.53 6.73 -6.35
CA GLN A 66 4.72 6.54 -7.80
C GLN A 66 3.37 6.52 -8.54
N ALA A 67 2.41 5.70 -8.10
CA ALA A 67 1.07 5.62 -8.66
C ALA A 67 0.38 6.99 -8.64
N TRP A 68 0.35 7.67 -7.49
CA TRP A 68 -0.30 8.97 -7.39
C TRP A 68 0.34 10.01 -8.30
N ASN A 69 1.66 10.06 -8.36
CA ASN A 69 2.38 10.94 -9.29
C ASN A 69 1.94 10.71 -10.73
N ALA A 70 1.86 9.46 -11.16
CA ALA A 70 1.45 9.10 -12.51
C ALA A 70 -0.01 9.53 -12.78
N VAL A 71 -0.95 9.12 -11.90
CA VAL A 71 -2.39 9.37 -12.05
C VAL A 71 -2.74 10.86 -12.05
N VAL A 72 -2.06 11.67 -11.23
CA VAL A 72 -2.36 13.12 -11.12
C VAL A 72 -1.34 14.01 -11.81
N ASN A 73 -0.46 13.44 -12.64
CA ASN A 73 0.60 14.14 -13.37
C ASN A 73 1.45 15.06 -12.47
N ARG A 74 1.94 14.50 -11.36
CA ARG A 74 2.83 15.15 -10.39
C ARG A 74 4.20 14.48 -10.38
N THR A 75 5.15 15.14 -9.72
CA THR A 75 6.54 14.71 -9.60
C THR A 75 7.03 14.82 -8.15
N ASP A 76 6.16 14.48 -7.19
CA ASP A 76 6.53 14.47 -5.78
C ASP A 76 7.69 13.48 -5.56
N PRO A 77 8.67 13.77 -4.67
CA PRO A 77 9.83 12.90 -4.49
C PRO A 77 9.45 11.46 -4.10
N VAL A 78 9.88 10.50 -4.91
CA VAL A 78 9.77 9.06 -4.63
C VAL A 78 11.06 8.61 -3.91
N PRO A 79 10.97 7.89 -2.78
CA PRO A 79 12.16 7.43 -2.07
C PRO A 79 12.95 6.42 -2.92
N SER A 80 14.27 6.38 -2.73
CA SER A 80 15.10 5.29 -3.26
C SER A 80 15.01 4.06 -2.37
N GLU A 81 15.34 2.88 -2.91
CA GLU A 81 15.40 1.63 -2.13
C GLU A 81 16.17 1.76 -0.80
N PRO A 82 17.39 2.35 -0.73
CA PRO A 82 18.07 2.55 0.55
C PRO A 82 17.28 3.42 1.53
N ALA A 83 16.53 4.41 1.05
CA ALA A 83 15.68 5.26 1.89
C ALA A 83 14.44 4.52 2.38
N VAL A 84 13.89 3.59 1.58
CA VAL A 84 12.79 2.70 2.00
C VAL A 84 13.26 1.79 3.12
N VAL A 85 14.35 1.06 2.91
CA VAL A 85 14.93 0.13 3.91
C VAL A 85 15.35 0.87 5.19
N THR A 86 15.91 2.07 5.08
CA THR A 86 16.29 2.88 6.25
C THR A 86 15.08 3.25 7.10
N GLU A 87 13.99 3.71 6.47
CA GLU A 87 12.78 4.08 7.22
C GLU A 87 12.07 2.84 7.78
N TYR A 88 12.07 1.71 7.07
CA TYR A 88 11.62 0.42 7.58
C TYR A 88 12.35 0.03 8.88
N LEU A 89 13.68 -0.05 8.83
CA LEU A 89 14.51 -0.44 9.96
C LEU A 89 14.38 0.54 11.14
N LYS A 90 14.16 1.83 10.86
CA LYS A 90 13.87 2.81 11.90
C LYS A 90 12.54 2.51 12.62
N LEU A 91 11.48 2.18 11.87
CA LEU A 91 10.15 1.87 12.43
C LEU A 91 10.12 0.53 13.17
N THR A 92 10.98 -0.42 12.80
CA THR A 92 11.11 -1.72 13.47
C THR A 92 12.23 -1.78 14.51
N HIS A 93 12.86 -0.64 14.83
CA HIS A 93 13.99 -0.56 15.77
C HIS A 93 15.17 -1.47 15.41
N GLY A 94 15.45 -1.62 14.11
CA GLY A 94 16.57 -2.36 13.54
C GLY A 94 16.28 -3.85 13.29
N LEU A 95 15.05 -4.31 13.56
CA LEU A 95 14.66 -5.71 13.42
C LEU A 95 13.93 -5.96 12.10
N ASP A 96 14.16 -7.11 11.48
CA ASP A 96 13.36 -7.53 10.33
C ASP A 96 12.07 -8.27 10.77
N SER A 97 11.15 -7.52 11.38
CA SER A 97 9.92 -8.04 12.00
C SER A 97 8.66 -7.81 11.15
N GLY A 98 8.78 -7.14 10.01
CA GLY A 98 7.64 -6.56 9.31
C GLY A 98 6.97 -5.42 10.07
N LEU A 99 5.96 -4.83 9.45
CA LEU A 99 5.15 -3.75 10.00
C LEU A 99 3.66 -4.03 9.76
N VAL A 100 2.82 -3.43 10.61
CA VAL A 100 1.37 -3.43 10.45
C VAL A 100 0.98 -2.24 9.58
N GLU A 101 0.28 -2.49 8.47
CA GLU A 101 -0.17 -1.49 7.49
C GLU A 101 -0.86 -0.28 8.15
N ALA A 102 -1.80 -0.54 9.05
CA ALA A 102 -2.54 0.49 9.77
C ALA A 102 -1.63 1.41 10.61
N ASN A 103 -0.52 0.88 11.14
CA ASN A 103 0.47 1.66 11.89
C ASN A 103 1.36 2.46 10.93
N VAL A 104 1.73 1.90 9.77
CA VAL A 104 2.45 2.64 8.72
C VAL A 104 1.63 3.84 8.25
N LEU A 105 0.36 3.62 7.90
CA LEU A 105 -0.56 4.69 7.48
C LEU A 105 -0.78 5.73 8.59
N LYS A 106 -0.88 5.30 9.86
CA LYS A 106 -0.94 6.21 11.01
C LYS A 106 0.31 7.10 11.08
N THR A 107 1.49 6.51 10.96
CA THR A 107 2.77 7.23 10.97
C THR A 107 2.85 8.19 9.80
N TRP A 108 2.52 7.73 8.58
CA TRP A 108 2.54 8.55 7.37
C TRP A 108 1.60 9.75 7.48
N ARG A 109 0.39 9.57 8.04
CA ARG A 109 -0.54 10.68 8.27
C ARG A 109 -0.05 11.67 9.32
N SER A 110 0.61 11.20 10.38
CA SER A 110 0.93 12.02 11.56
C SER A 110 2.34 12.61 11.51
N ALA A 111 3.36 11.77 11.48
CA ALA A 111 4.76 12.15 11.42
C ALA A 111 5.22 12.41 9.98
N GLY A 112 4.66 11.67 9.02
CA GLY A 112 5.10 11.66 7.64
C GLY A 112 6.11 10.55 7.35
N LEU A 113 6.28 10.25 6.06
CA LEU A 113 7.32 9.39 5.52
C LEU A 113 8.07 10.17 4.44
N TRP A 114 9.40 10.14 4.49
CA TRP A 114 10.28 10.82 3.52
C TRP A 114 9.94 12.31 3.25
N GLY A 115 9.44 13.03 4.27
CA GLY A 115 9.06 14.43 4.16
C GLY A 115 7.66 14.70 3.59
N ASN A 116 6.88 13.66 3.30
CA ASN A 116 5.49 13.72 2.82
C ASN A 116 4.50 13.22 3.89
N LYS A 117 3.24 13.70 3.84
CA LYS A 117 2.12 13.17 4.63
C LYS A 117 0.91 12.87 3.76
N ILE A 118 0.24 11.75 4.03
CA ILE A 118 -1.13 11.52 3.55
C ILE A 118 -2.14 12.31 4.39
N VAL A 119 -3.23 12.75 3.75
CA VAL A 119 -4.29 13.52 4.43
C VAL A 119 -5.11 12.66 5.40
N GLY A 120 -5.24 11.37 5.10
CA GLY A 120 -6.04 10.42 5.86
C GLY A 120 -5.99 9.04 5.26
N TYR A 121 -6.55 8.08 5.98
CA TYR A 121 -6.74 6.69 5.55
C TYR A 121 -7.97 6.13 6.24
N ALA A 122 -8.59 5.12 5.65
CA ALA A 122 -9.74 4.43 6.22
C ALA A 122 -9.67 2.93 5.88
N PRO A 123 -10.09 2.04 6.80
CA PRO A 123 -10.36 0.65 6.46
C PRO A 123 -11.33 0.52 5.29
N VAL A 124 -11.11 -0.49 4.46
CA VAL A 124 -12.05 -0.94 3.42
C VAL A 124 -12.49 -2.35 3.79
N ASN A 125 -13.77 -2.68 3.64
CA ASN A 125 -14.24 -4.03 3.86
C ASN A 125 -13.62 -4.99 2.84
N VAL A 126 -12.72 -5.84 3.31
CA VAL A 126 -11.99 -6.82 2.49
C VAL A 126 -12.88 -7.89 1.87
N HIS A 127 -14.14 -8.00 2.31
CA HIS A 127 -15.14 -8.91 1.76
C HIS A 127 -16.11 -8.24 0.77
N ASP A 128 -15.99 -6.93 0.53
CA ASP A 128 -16.80 -6.19 -0.44
C ASP A 128 -15.93 -5.76 -1.63
N LEU A 129 -15.90 -6.61 -2.67
CA LEU A 129 -15.13 -6.33 -3.89
C LEU A 129 -15.56 -5.04 -4.58
N ASN A 130 -16.83 -4.63 -4.46
CA ASN A 130 -17.27 -3.35 -5.03
C ASN A 130 -16.63 -2.20 -4.27
N GLN A 131 -16.55 -2.28 -2.95
CA GLN A 131 -15.89 -1.25 -2.15
C GLN A 131 -14.39 -1.16 -2.42
N ILE A 132 -13.70 -2.30 -2.63
CA ILE A 132 -12.29 -2.31 -3.01
C ILE A 132 -12.09 -1.63 -4.37
N LYS A 133 -12.91 -1.98 -5.38
CA LYS A 133 -12.87 -1.31 -6.70
C LYS A 133 -13.16 0.19 -6.60
N GLN A 134 -14.09 0.59 -5.73
CA GLN A 134 -14.39 1.99 -5.46
C GLN A 134 -13.21 2.71 -4.78
N ALA A 135 -12.50 2.06 -3.86
CA ALA A 135 -11.32 2.62 -3.23
C ALA A 135 -10.20 2.86 -4.27
N VAL A 136 -9.92 1.88 -5.13
CA VAL A 136 -8.97 2.05 -6.23
C VAL A 136 -9.40 3.19 -7.15
N HIS A 137 -10.67 3.22 -7.58
CA HIS A 137 -11.16 4.26 -8.48
C HIS A 137 -11.09 5.68 -7.87
N LEU A 138 -11.39 5.83 -6.59
CA LEU A 138 -11.47 7.15 -5.94
C LEU A 138 -10.10 7.66 -5.45
N PHE A 139 -9.19 6.76 -5.11
CA PHE A 139 -7.92 7.10 -4.44
C PHE A 139 -6.68 6.64 -5.22
N GLY A 140 -6.85 6.08 -6.42
CA GLY A 140 -5.78 5.56 -7.30
C GLY A 140 -5.22 4.20 -6.88
N LEU A 141 -5.49 3.74 -5.65
CA LEU A 141 -5.03 2.45 -5.13
C LEU A 141 -5.81 2.02 -3.89
N ALA A 142 -5.67 0.74 -3.55
CA ALA A 142 -5.98 0.21 -2.24
C ALA A 142 -4.69 -0.37 -1.64
N TYR A 143 -4.38 0.03 -0.41
CA TYR A 143 -3.21 -0.45 0.33
C TYR A 143 -3.60 -1.73 1.07
N VAL A 144 -3.08 -2.88 0.63
CA VAL A 144 -3.61 -4.20 1.01
C VAL A 144 -2.52 -5.17 1.48
N GLY A 145 -2.81 -5.87 2.57
CA GLY A 145 -2.13 -7.09 2.98
C GLY A 145 -2.86 -8.32 2.47
N MET A 146 -2.09 -9.32 2.02
CA MET A 146 -2.62 -10.61 1.59
C MET A 146 -1.76 -11.76 2.08
N GLN A 147 -2.39 -12.90 2.35
CA GLN A 147 -1.68 -14.15 2.55
C GLN A 147 -1.23 -14.65 1.18
N VAL A 148 0.08 -14.62 0.92
CA VAL A 148 0.64 -15.15 -0.32
C VAL A 148 0.67 -16.69 -0.22
N PRO A 149 0.04 -17.41 -1.15
CA PRO A 149 0.05 -18.87 -1.14
C PRO A 149 1.35 -19.41 -1.77
N ALA A 150 1.80 -20.59 -1.32
CA ALA A 150 3.07 -21.17 -1.76
C ALA A 150 3.17 -21.37 -3.29
N ASN A 151 2.06 -21.59 -3.99
CA ASN A 151 2.09 -21.70 -5.44
C ASN A 151 2.41 -20.36 -6.14
N ALA A 152 2.06 -19.22 -5.54
CA ALA A 152 2.41 -17.91 -6.09
C ALA A 152 3.93 -17.67 -6.01
N GLU A 153 4.60 -18.20 -4.99
CA GLU A 153 6.08 -18.18 -4.90
C GLU A 153 6.70 -18.98 -6.04
N THR A 154 6.21 -20.20 -6.28
CA THR A 154 6.70 -21.05 -7.38
C THR A 154 6.52 -20.35 -8.73
N GLN A 155 5.33 -19.80 -9.00
CA GLN A 155 5.05 -19.08 -10.24
C GLN A 155 5.97 -17.87 -10.44
N PHE A 156 6.27 -17.14 -9.37
CA PHE A 156 7.21 -16.02 -9.43
C PHE A 156 8.63 -16.47 -9.75
N ASP A 157 9.13 -17.52 -9.09
CA ASP A 157 10.47 -18.06 -9.34
C ASP A 157 10.61 -18.64 -10.76
N ASP A 158 9.52 -19.16 -11.33
CA ASP A 158 9.45 -19.69 -12.69
C ASP A 158 9.25 -18.61 -13.77
N GLY A 159 9.04 -17.35 -13.39
CA GLY A 159 8.83 -16.22 -14.32
C GLY A 159 7.44 -16.21 -14.98
N GLU A 160 6.45 -16.81 -14.33
CA GLU A 160 5.06 -16.88 -14.79
C GLU A 160 4.19 -15.70 -14.30
N ALA A 161 4.81 -14.74 -13.60
CA ALA A 161 4.19 -13.57 -12.97
C ALA A 161 4.82 -12.26 -13.44
#